data_AF-A0A2E2M6A6-F1
#
_entry.id   AF-A0A2E2M6A6-F1
#
_cell.length_a   1.000
_cell.length_b   1.000
_cell.length_c   1.000
_cell.angle_alpha   90.00
_cell.angle_beta   90.00
_cell.angle_gamma   90.00
#
_symmetry.space_group_name_H-M   'P 1'
#
loop_
_entity.id
_entity.type
_entity.pdbx_description
1 polymer ?
#
loop_
_entity_poly.entity_id
_entity_poly.type
_entity_poly.pdbx_seq_one_letter_code
_entity_poly.pdbx_strand_id
1 'polypeptide(L)' 'MSENKELDLVWGVQGIADIIGRSYQQTHHMIRTGKLPVVKQIGERYVVSRQKLVAFFMEETTR' A
#
# COMPACT_ATOMS: atom_id res chain seq x y z
N MET A 1 -8.67 22.68 18.71
CA MET A 1 -7.55 21.71 18.67
C MET A 1 -7.55 21.12 17.28
N SER A 2 -6.59 21.48 16.44
CA SER A 2 -6.46 20.89 15.10
C SER A 2 -5.85 19.50 15.28
N GLU A 3 -6.66 18.45 15.17
CA GLU A 3 -6.15 17.08 15.10
C GLU A 3 -5.29 16.95 13.84
N ASN A 4 -3.97 17.13 13.99
CA ASN A 4 -3.00 16.66 13.03
C ASN A 4 -3.04 15.13 13.06
N LYS A 5 -4.02 14.54 12.36
CA LYS A 5 -3.96 13.13 11.98
C LYS A 5 -2.79 13.02 11.03
N GLU A 6 -1.61 12.73 11.58
CA GLU A 6 -0.44 12.36 10.79
C GLU A 6 -0.88 11.29 9.79
N LEU A 7 -0.74 11.62 8.52
CA LEU A 7 -1.19 10.75 7.44
C LEU A 7 -0.26 9.53 7.44
N ASP A 8 -0.79 8.35 7.79
CA ASP A 8 -0.06 7.06 7.77
C ASP A 8 0.12 6.55 6.33
N LEU A 9 0.82 7.36 5.53
CA LEU A 9 1.10 7.13 4.13
C LEU A 9 2.46 6.45 3.97
N VAL A 10 2.43 5.37 3.21
CA VAL A 10 3.61 4.61 2.81
C VAL A 10 3.94 5.01 1.38
N TRP A 11 5.17 5.48 1.19
CA TRP A 11 5.66 5.94 -0.10
C TRP A 11 6.68 4.95 -0.69
N GLY A 12 6.57 4.78 -2.00
CA GLY A 12 7.46 3.95 -2.79
C GLY A 12 7.11 2.46 -2.76
N VAL A 13 7.55 1.76 -3.79
CA VAL A 13 7.33 0.31 -3.93
C VAL A 13 8.03 -0.45 -2.80
N GLN A 14 9.25 -0.04 -2.41
CA GLN A 14 9.99 -0.71 -1.35
C GLN A 14 9.25 -0.65 -0.01
N GLY A 15 8.75 0.53 0.39
CA GLY A 15 8.02 0.67 1.65
C GLY A 15 6.73 -0.17 1.67
N ILE A 16 6.06 -0.31 0.53
CA ILE A 16 4.90 -1.20 0.38
C ILE A 16 5.34 -2.67 0.49
N ALA A 17 6.44 -3.03 -0.17
CA ALA A 17 6.99 -4.38 -0.20
C ALA A 17 7.38 -4.88 1.20
N ASP A 18 8.00 -4.01 2.00
CA ASP A 18 8.40 -4.30 3.38
C ASP A 18 7.19 -4.64 4.26
N ILE A 19 6.04 -3.99 4.02
CA ILE A 19 4.82 -4.22 4.80
C ILE A 19 4.18 -5.57 4.45
N ILE A 20 4.17 -5.93 3.16
CA ILE A 20 3.51 -7.15 2.68
C ILE A 20 4.45 -8.37 2.62
N GLY A 21 5.72 -8.21 3.04
CA GLY A 21 6.72 -9.27 3.06
C GLY A 21 7.10 -9.78 1.66
N ARG A 22 7.22 -8.88 0.67
CA ARG A 22 7.56 -9.23 -0.72
C ARG A 22 8.81 -8.51 -1.19
N SER A 23 9.41 -8.97 -2.28
CA SER A 23 10.49 -8.24 -2.94
C SER A 23 9.98 -7.01 -3.69
N TYR A 24 10.86 -6.03 -3.92
CA TYR A 24 10.56 -4.86 -4.75
C TYR A 24 9.94 -5.24 -6.10
N GLN A 25 10.54 -6.20 -6.80
CA GLN A 25 10.13 -6.60 -8.15
C GLN A 25 8.73 -7.23 -8.16
N GLN A 26 8.44 -8.10 -7.19
CA GLN A 26 7.11 -8.71 -7.03
C GLN A 26 6.07 -7.64 -6.73
N THR A 27 6.34 -6.75 -5.78
CA THR A 27 5.42 -5.67 -5.40
C THR A 27 5.17 -4.72 -6.57
N HIS A 28 6.23 -4.32 -7.29
CA HIS A 28 6.15 -3.49 -8.49
C HIS A 28 5.26 -4.13 -9.55
N HIS A 29 5.46 -5.43 -9.81
CA HIS A 29 4.65 -6.19 -10.76
C HIS A 29 3.18 -6.22 -10.31
N MET A 30 2.91 -6.56 -9.05
CA MET A 30 1.55 -6.59 -8.48
C MET A 30 0.82 -5.25 -8.65
N ILE A 31 1.49 -4.13 -8.37
CA ILE A 31 0.93 -2.79 -8.57
C ILE A 31 0.62 -2.55 -10.05
N ARG A 32 1.57 -2.83 -10.96
CA ARG A 32 1.41 -2.66 -12.41
C ARG A 32 0.26 -3.46 -12.99
N THR A 33 0.09 -4.69 -12.51
CA THR A 33 -0.95 -5.62 -12.97
C THR A 33 -2.29 -5.44 -12.24
N GLY A 34 -2.43 -4.41 -11.40
CA GLY A 34 -3.67 -4.11 -10.69
C GLY A 34 -4.03 -5.10 -9.56
N LYS A 35 -3.07 -5.89 -9.07
CA LYS A 35 -3.26 -6.82 -7.94
C LYS A 35 -3.28 -6.11 -6.59
N LEU A 36 -2.84 -4.85 -6.54
CA LEU A 36 -2.90 -3.98 -5.38
C LEU A 36 -3.72 -2.72 -5.70
N PRO A 37 -5.05 -2.84 -5.89
CA PRO A 37 -5.91 -1.74 -6.35
C PRO A 37 -6.00 -0.57 -5.36
N VAL A 38 -5.64 -0.79 -4.08
CA VAL A 38 -5.60 0.25 -3.05
C VAL A 38 -4.38 1.18 -3.17
N VAL A 39 -3.33 0.76 -3.89
CA VAL A 39 -2.13 1.56 -4.14
C VAL A 39 -2.40 2.55 -5.27
N LYS A 40 -2.05 3.82 -5.05
CA LYS A 40 -2.20 4.87 -6.06
C LYS A 40 -0.84 5.32 -6.56
N GLN A 41 -0.77 5.71 -7.83
CA GLN A 41 0.39 6.38 -8.39
C GLN A 41 0.18 7.90 -8.31
N ILE A 42 1.12 8.61 -7.69
CA ILE A 42 1.16 10.07 -7.63
C ILE A 42 2.50 10.51 -8.24
N GLY A 43 2.42 11.05 -9.46
CA GLY A 43 3.60 11.33 -10.29
C GLY A 43 4.37 10.04 -10.59
N GLU A 44 5.66 10.01 -10.24
CA GLU A 44 6.55 8.85 -10.47
C GLU A 44 6.58 7.85 -9.31
N ARG A 45 5.85 8.12 -8.21
CA ARG A 45 5.88 7.30 -6.99
C ARG A 45 4.54 6.64 -6.72
N TYR A 46 4.60 5.50 -6.04
CA TYR A 46 3.43 4.83 -5.50
C TYR A 46 3.21 5.23 -4.05
N VAL A 47 1.95 5.37 -3.66
CA VAL A 47 1.54 5.72 -2.30
C VAL A 47 0.31 4.91 -1.90
N VAL A 48 0.27 4.52 -0.62
CA VAL A 48 -0.89 3.86 -0.02
C VAL A 48 -0.96 4.21 1.45
N SER A 49 -2.16 4.22 2.02
CA SER A 49 -2.30 4.23 3.48
C SER A 49 -1.96 2.84 4.02
N ARG A 50 -1.09 2.74 5.02
CA ARG A 50 -0.75 1.46 5.66
C ARG A 50 -2.01 0.74 6.16
N GLN A 51 -2.90 1.46 6.84
CA GLN A 51 -4.17 0.90 7.33
C GLN A 51 -5.01 0.30 6.19
N LYS A 52 -5.15 1.01 5.06
CA LYS A 52 -5.88 0.50 3.90
C LYS A 52 -5.21 -0.71 3.26
N LEU A 53 -3.88 -0.73 3.23
CA LEU A 53 -3.13 -1.86 2.71
C LEU A 53 -3.35 -3.11 3.58
N VAL A 54 -3.29 -2.98 4.91
CA VAL A 54 -3.55 -4.09 5.83
C VAL A 54 -5.00 -4.55 5.71
N ALA A 55 -5.96 -3.62 5.71
CA ALA A 55 -7.39 -3.94 5.56
C ALA A 55 -7.65 -4.74 4.28
N PHE A 56 -7.06 -4.33 3.15
CA PHE A 56 -7.19 -5.05 1.87
C PHE A 56 -6.80 -6.54 1.95
N PHE A 57 -5.78 -6.89 2.73
CA PHE A 57 -5.37 -8.30 2.90
C PHE A 57 -6.14 -9.03 4.00
N MET A 58 -6.63 -8.31 5.02
CA MET A 58 -7.37 -8.91 6.14
C MET A 58 -8.86 -9.11 5.83
N GLU A 59 -9.44 -8.34 4.91
CA GLU A 59 -10.84 -8.44 4.48
C GLU A 59 -11.20 -9.82 3.85
N GLU A 60 -10.22 -10.69 3.59
CA GLU A 60 -10.42 -12.06 3.08
C GLU A 60 -10.71 -13.14 4.16
N THR A 61 -10.82 -12.82 5.47
CA THR A 61 -10.96 -13.85 6.53
C THR A 61 -12.36 -13.99 7.18
N THR A 62 -13.43 -13.41 6.63
CA THR A 62 -14.79 -13.52 7.24
C THR A 62 -15.88 -14.06 6.29
N ARG A 63 -15.59 -15.05 5.45
CA ARG A 63 -16.63 -15.80 4.72
C ARG A 63 -16.44 -17.30 4.78
#